data_AF-A0A9W9X8A3-F1
#
_entry.id   AF-A0A9W9X8A3-F1
#
_cell.length_a   1.000
_cell.length_b   1.000
_cell.length_c   1.000
_cell.angle_alpha   90.00
_cell.angle_beta   90.00
_cell.angle_gamma   90.00
#
_symmetry.space_group_name_H-M   'P 1'
#
loop_
_entity.id
_entity.type
_entity.pdbx_description
1 polymer ?
#
loop_
_entity_poly.entity_id
_entity_poly.type
_entity_poly.pdbx_seq_one_letter_code
_entity_poly.pdbx_strand_id
1 'polypeptide(L)'
;MKSLSPALASLANVFKIPMSMAPVRPSIARTCHETLNRQTQQPGPVTAALQSAPFSTTSAMAARKGKGPVVDKRITLIRYFLHHPLTPRPLRFSRNRYLRHWTIHRAWQLFRAQQRRKHELELMRQYQSMQEACEELRTGAGDGGKLFRVSMNKKGIFTDMFPIEYARMQTDSPPSDGWNYDWKKPGQK
;
A
#
# COMPACT_ATOMS: atom_id res chain seq x y z
N MET A 1 39.53 -3.21 31.38
CA MET A 1 38.13 -3.01 30.90
C MET A 1 37.54 -4.39 30.61
N LYS A 2 36.48 -4.81 31.31
CA LYS A 2 35.92 -6.17 31.17
C LYS A 2 35.14 -6.26 29.86
N SER A 3 35.56 -7.14 28.95
CA SER A 3 34.87 -7.41 27.69
C SER A 3 33.54 -8.11 27.99
N LEU A 4 32.45 -7.57 27.43
CA LEU A 4 31.12 -8.18 27.57
C LEU A 4 31.02 -9.41 26.66
N SER A 5 30.37 -10.46 27.14
CA SER A 5 30.18 -11.70 26.37
C SER A 5 29.32 -11.45 25.11
N PRO A 6 29.56 -12.18 24.01
CA PRO A 6 28.84 -11.98 22.74
C PRO A 6 27.31 -12.15 22.88
N ALA A 7 26.86 -12.98 23.83
CA ALA A 7 25.44 -13.13 24.14
C ALA A 7 24.83 -11.85 24.74
N LEU A 8 25.56 -11.17 25.63
CA LEU A 8 25.12 -9.95 26.28
C LEU A 8 25.17 -8.75 25.30
N ALA A 9 26.14 -8.74 24.39
CA ALA A 9 26.20 -7.81 23.27
C ALA A 9 25.03 -8.00 22.27
N SER A 10 24.63 -9.24 21.99
CA SER A 10 23.50 -9.56 21.12
C SER A 10 22.16 -9.11 21.72
N LEU A 11 21.94 -9.37 23.02
CA LEU A 11 20.75 -8.89 23.73
C LEU A 11 20.66 -7.36 23.79
N ALA A 12 21.78 -6.66 23.95
CA ALA A 12 21.82 -5.20 23.93
C ALA A 12 21.43 -4.60 22.56
N ASN A 13 21.60 -5.34 21.47
CA ASN A 13 21.15 -4.90 20.13
C ASN A 13 19.67 -5.21 19.85
N VAL A 14 19.07 -6.20 20.51
CA VAL A 14 17.64 -6.55 20.34
C VAL A 14 16.71 -5.49 20.97
N PHE A 15 17.17 -4.79 22.02
CA PHE A 15 16.41 -3.74 22.71
C PHE A 15 16.75 -2.30 22.27
N LYS A 16 17.62 -2.12 21.27
CA LYS A 16 17.77 -0.81 20.63
C LYS A 16 16.53 -0.53 19.79
N ILE A 17 15.54 0.08 20.42
CA ILE A 17 14.48 0.79 19.73
C ILE A 17 15.19 1.84 18.87
N PRO A 18 15.15 1.77 17.52
CA PRO A 18 15.62 2.87 16.72
C PRO A 18 14.70 4.05 17.05
N MET A 19 15.23 5.00 17.82
CA MET A 19 14.65 6.32 17.95
C MET A 19 14.57 6.85 16.52
N SER A 20 13.34 6.90 16.01
CA SER A 20 12.90 7.42 14.71
C SER A 20 13.99 8.04 13.86
N MET A 21 14.32 7.41 12.74
CA MET A 21 14.61 8.20 11.54
C MET A 21 13.36 9.01 11.27
N ALA A 22 13.42 10.31 11.56
CA ALA A 22 12.37 11.23 11.17
C ALA A 22 12.17 11.09 9.66
N PRO A 23 10.94 11.00 9.15
CA PRO A 23 10.73 11.10 7.72
C PRO A 23 11.25 12.48 7.30
N VAL A 24 12.26 12.49 6.44
CA VAL A 24 12.69 13.69 5.71
C VAL A 24 11.47 14.14 4.92
N ARG A 25 10.70 15.07 5.49
CA ARG A 25 9.73 15.83 4.72
C ARG A 25 10.55 16.66 3.73
N PRO A 26 10.24 16.66 2.42
CA PRO A 26 10.70 17.74 1.58
C PRO A 26 10.14 19.03 2.18
N SER A 27 11.02 19.83 2.78
CA SER A 27 10.73 21.21 3.14
C SER A 27 10.47 21.93 1.82
N ILE A 28 9.19 22.16 1.50
CA ILE A 28 8.85 23.18 0.52
C ILE A 28 9.30 24.49 1.16
N ALA A 29 10.47 24.95 0.74
CA ALA A 29 11.00 26.24 1.12
C ALA A 29 9.94 27.30 0.79
N ARG A 30 9.32 27.86 1.83
CA ARG A 30 8.73 29.20 1.75
C ARG A 30 9.90 30.18 1.84
N THR A 31 10.66 30.28 0.78
CA THR A 31 11.49 31.46 0.55
C THR A 31 10.58 32.61 0.15
N CYS A 32 11.05 33.82 0.45
CA CYS A 32 10.44 35.12 0.20
C CYS A 32 9.44 35.57 1.29
N HIS A 33 9.90 36.39 2.23
CA HIS A 33 9.47 37.78 2.44
C HIS A 33 9.95 38.26 3.82
N GLU A 34 11.26 38.37 4.04
CA GLU A 34 11.77 38.94 5.31
C GLU A 34 13.08 39.72 5.13
N THR A 35 13.22 40.41 4.00
CA THR A 35 14.34 41.33 3.75
C THR A 35 13.85 42.58 3.05
N LEU A 36 12.96 43.35 3.69
CA LEU A 36 12.65 44.73 3.29
C LEU A 36 11.92 45.46 4.43
N ASN A 37 12.53 45.48 5.62
CA ASN A 37 12.06 46.42 6.66
C ASN A 37 13.20 47.00 7.50
N ARG A 38 14.25 47.44 6.81
CA ARG A 38 15.30 48.24 7.44
C ARG A 38 15.92 49.21 6.44
N GLN A 39 15.23 50.30 6.17
CA GLN A 39 15.84 51.55 5.70
C GLN A 39 14.86 52.71 5.92
N THR A 40 15.03 53.37 7.07
CA THR A 40 14.51 54.72 7.36
C THR A 40 15.30 55.73 6.54
N GLN A 41 14.77 56.18 5.41
CA GLN A 41 15.16 57.44 4.77
C GLN A 41 13.92 58.11 4.15
N GLN A 42 13.71 59.38 4.49
CA GLN A 42 12.56 60.19 4.07
C GLN A 42 12.64 60.54 2.57
N PRO A 43 11.51 60.54 1.81
CA PRO A 43 11.51 61.01 0.44
C PRO A 43 11.03 62.47 0.33
N GLY A 44 11.78 63.28 -0.43
CA GLY A 44 11.35 64.57 -0.95
C GLY A 44 10.28 64.44 -2.06
N PRO A 45 9.65 65.55 -2.47
CA PRO A 45 8.34 65.54 -3.12
C PRO A 45 8.29 65.07 -4.59
N VAL A 46 9.40 64.61 -5.18
CA VAL A 46 9.48 64.33 -6.63
C VAL A 46 9.61 62.85 -7.02
N THR A 47 9.69 61.92 -6.05
CA THR A 47 9.81 60.47 -6.33
C THR A 47 8.61 59.62 -5.87
N ALA A 48 7.48 60.24 -5.51
CA ALA A 48 6.29 59.53 -5.04
C ALA A 48 5.46 58.88 -6.17
N ALA A 49 5.65 59.27 -7.43
CA ALA A 49 4.78 58.85 -8.53
C ALA A 49 5.13 57.48 -9.16
N LEU A 50 6.28 56.88 -8.84
CA LEU A 50 6.73 55.61 -9.45
C LEU A 50 6.67 54.37 -8.53
N GLN A 51 6.27 54.51 -7.26
CA GLN A 51 6.37 53.42 -6.28
C GLN A 51 5.08 52.62 -6.05
N SER A 52 3.99 52.88 -6.79
CA SER A 52 2.69 52.23 -6.56
C SER A 52 2.22 51.29 -7.67
N ALA A 53 3.09 50.88 -8.60
CA ALA A 53 2.73 49.85 -9.57
C ALA A 53 3.00 48.44 -8.98
N PRO A 54 1.98 47.60 -8.78
CA PRO A 54 2.20 46.24 -8.33
C PRO A 54 2.95 45.45 -9.40
N PHE A 55 4.13 44.92 -9.06
CA PHE A 55 4.88 43.96 -9.86
C PHE A 55 4.13 42.62 -9.88
N SER A 56 3.04 42.56 -10.64
CA SER A 56 2.33 41.32 -10.91
C SER A 56 1.93 41.30 -12.37
N THR A 57 2.48 40.33 -13.12
CA THR A 57 2.22 40.13 -14.55
C THR A 57 0.82 39.57 -14.83
N THR A 58 0.04 39.29 -13.78
CA THR A 58 -1.35 38.88 -13.89
C THR A 58 -2.22 40.12 -14.04
N SER A 59 -2.94 40.22 -15.16
CA SER A 59 -3.90 41.29 -15.39
C SER A 59 -4.90 41.36 -14.24
N ALA A 60 -5.14 42.57 -13.73
CA ALA A 60 -6.17 42.80 -12.72
C ALA A 60 -7.51 42.31 -13.29
N MET A 61 -8.05 41.21 -12.73
CA MET A 61 -9.29 40.63 -13.24
C MET A 61 -10.42 41.65 -13.07
N ALA A 62 -11.04 42.04 -14.19
CA ALA A 62 -12.22 42.91 -14.17
C ALA A 62 -13.28 42.34 -13.21
N ALA A 63 -13.91 43.22 -12.42
CA ALA A 63 -14.99 42.86 -11.53
C ALA A 63 -16.11 42.16 -12.33
N ARG A 64 -16.34 40.87 -12.06
CA ARG A 64 -17.37 40.09 -12.77
C ARG A 64 -18.75 40.55 -12.31
N LYS A 65 -19.45 41.32 -13.15
CA LYS A 65 -20.85 41.70 -12.96
C LYS A 65 -21.74 40.53 -13.39
N GLY A 66 -22.03 39.61 -12.47
CA GLY A 66 -22.94 38.47 -12.70
C GLY A 66 -22.74 37.30 -11.73
N LYS A 67 -23.74 36.40 -11.64
CA LYS A 67 -23.64 35.12 -10.91
C LYS A 67 -22.37 34.39 -11.40
N GLY A 68 -21.52 33.97 -10.47
CA GLY A 68 -20.21 33.37 -10.77
C GLY A 68 -20.30 32.16 -11.72
N PRO A 69 -19.16 31.76 -12.34
CA PRO A 69 -19.17 30.64 -13.29
C PRO A 69 -19.78 29.41 -12.64
N VAL A 70 -20.71 28.75 -13.34
CA VAL A 70 -21.25 27.46 -12.93
C VAL A 70 -20.10 26.47 -12.94
N VAL A 71 -19.53 26.21 -11.76
CA VAL A 71 -18.49 25.20 -11.59
C VAL A 71 -19.16 23.85 -11.79
N ASP A 72 -18.64 23.05 -12.73
CA ASP A 72 -19.12 21.69 -12.97
C ASP A 72 -19.15 20.92 -11.63
N LYS A 73 -20.30 20.32 -11.32
CA LYS A 73 -20.49 19.51 -10.11
C LYS A 73 -19.45 18.41 -10.01
N ARG A 74 -18.98 17.87 -11.14
CA ARG A 74 -17.89 16.88 -11.21
C ARG A 74 -16.59 17.45 -10.64
N ILE A 75 -16.23 18.68 -11.04
CA ILE A 75 -15.03 19.38 -10.53
C ILE A 75 -15.18 19.65 -9.03
N THR A 76 -16.37 20.02 -8.56
CA THR A 76 -16.65 20.21 -7.14
C THR A 76 -16.51 18.90 -6.35
N LEU A 77 -17.04 17.79 -6.85
CA LEU A 77 -16.90 16.47 -6.23
C LEU A 77 -15.44 16.01 -6.20
N ILE A 78 -14.71 16.18 -7.30
CA ILE A 78 -13.27 15.87 -7.36
C ILE A 78 -12.53 16.69 -6.29
N ARG A 79 -12.74 18.00 -6.21
CA ARG A 79 -12.11 18.86 -5.19
C ARG A 79 -12.49 18.42 -3.78
N TYR A 80 -13.74 18.04 -3.56
CA TYR A 80 -14.22 17.55 -2.27
C TYR A 80 -13.52 16.26 -1.84
N PHE A 81 -13.39 15.27 -2.72
CA PHE A 81 -12.74 13.99 -2.39
C PHE A 81 -11.21 14.10 -2.29
N LEU A 82 -10.56 14.99 -3.07
CA LEU A 82 -9.11 15.23 -2.96
C LEU A 82 -8.74 16.00 -1.69
N HIS A 83 -9.54 17.00 -1.33
CA HIS A 83 -9.29 17.88 -0.19
C HIS A 83 -10.53 17.96 0.69
N HIS A 84 -10.84 16.84 1.37
CA HIS A 84 -12.00 16.80 2.23
C HIS A 84 -11.70 17.52 3.55
N PRO A 85 -12.48 18.56 3.93
CA PRO A 85 -12.30 19.26 5.21
C PRO A 85 -12.48 18.38 6.46
N LEU A 86 -13.12 17.22 6.33
CA LEU A 86 -13.30 16.24 7.42
C LEU A 86 -12.15 15.22 7.50
N THR A 87 -11.08 15.38 6.70
CA THR A 87 -9.87 14.56 6.90
C THR A 87 -9.30 14.83 8.29
N PRO A 88 -9.27 13.83 9.19
CA PRO A 88 -8.81 14.05 10.54
C PRO A 88 -7.31 14.34 10.53
N ARG A 89 -6.86 15.17 11.46
CA ARG A 89 -5.43 15.40 11.66
C ARG A 89 -4.74 14.09 12.09
N PRO A 90 -3.44 13.91 11.78
CA PRO A 90 -2.70 12.73 12.22
C PRO A 90 -2.81 12.52 13.73
N LEU A 91 -3.00 11.25 14.11
CA LEU A 91 -3.23 10.85 15.49
C LEU A 91 -1.99 11.09 16.36
N ARG A 92 -2.19 11.75 17.51
CA ARG A 92 -1.13 12.00 18.50
C ARG A 92 -1.31 11.07 19.69
N PHE A 93 -0.35 10.18 19.91
CA PHE A 93 -0.37 9.24 21.03
C PHE A 93 0.45 9.75 22.22
N SER A 94 -0.04 9.47 23.44
CA SER A 94 0.81 9.55 24.64
C SER A 94 1.86 8.44 24.62
N ARG A 95 2.94 8.58 25.40
CA ARG A 95 4.05 7.62 25.42
C ARG A 95 3.60 6.17 25.63
N ASN A 96 2.82 5.91 26.67
CA ASN A 96 2.33 4.55 26.97
C ASN A 96 1.41 4.00 25.89
N ARG A 97 0.56 4.84 25.28
CA ARG A 97 -0.31 4.44 24.17
C ARG A 97 0.50 4.09 22.91
N TYR A 98 1.52 4.90 22.60
CA TYR A 98 2.44 4.65 21.50
C TYR A 98 3.19 3.33 21.68
N LEU A 99 3.72 3.06 22.87
CA LEU A 99 4.41 1.81 23.17
C LEU A 99 3.50 0.58 22.99
N ARG A 100 2.26 0.62 23.49
CA ARG A 100 1.29 -0.47 23.28
C ARG A 100 1.01 -0.70 21.79
N HIS A 101 0.76 0.38 21.04
CA HIS A 101 0.54 0.30 19.61
C HIS A 101 1.75 -0.31 18.88
N TRP A 102 2.95 0.13 19.23
CA TRP A 102 4.19 -0.38 18.65
C TRP A 102 4.37 -1.88 18.93
N THR A 103 4.12 -2.32 20.16
CA THR A 103 4.21 -3.74 20.53
C THR A 103 3.20 -4.59 19.75
N ILE A 104 1.94 -4.17 19.66
CA ILE A 104 0.90 -4.87 18.89
C ILE A 104 1.28 -4.92 17.41
N HIS A 105 1.73 -3.81 16.85
CA HIS A 105 2.17 -3.74 15.45
C HIS A 105 3.35 -4.68 15.19
N ARG A 106 4.34 -4.74 16.10
CA ARG A 106 5.48 -5.64 15.96
C ARG A 106 5.07 -7.11 16.07
N ALA A 107 4.19 -7.45 17.02
CA ALA A 107 3.64 -8.80 17.15
C ALA A 107 2.89 -9.22 15.88
N TRP A 108 2.09 -8.32 15.30
CA TRP A 108 1.39 -8.56 14.03
C TRP A 108 2.35 -8.80 12.87
N GLN A 109 3.43 -8.03 12.76
CA GLN A 109 4.45 -8.25 11.74
C GLN A 109 5.12 -9.62 11.88
N LEU A 110 5.44 -10.04 13.10
CA LEU A 110 6.02 -11.36 13.38
C LEU A 110 5.03 -12.47 13.02
N PHE A 111 3.78 -12.36 13.43
CA PHE A 111 2.72 -13.30 13.07
C PHE A 111 2.57 -13.43 11.55
N ARG A 112 2.51 -12.30 10.82
CA ARG A 112 2.45 -12.32 9.34
C ARG A 112 3.68 -12.96 8.70
N ALA A 113 4.88 -12.74 9.27
CA ALA A 113 6.09 -13.39 8.77
C ALA A 113 6.04 -14.91 8.98
N GLN A 114 5.55 -15.37 10.13
CA GLN A 114 5.34 -16.79 10.41
C GLN A 114 4.29 -17.41 9.48
N GLN A 115 3.17 -16.74 9.25
CA GLN A 115 2.13 -17.22 8.33
C GLN A 115 2.63 -17.34 6.88
N ARG A 116 3.40 -16.36 6.39
CA ARG A 116 4.04 -16.45 5.07
C ARG A 116 5.02 -17.62 4.98
N ARG A 117 5.90 -17.76 5.98
CA ARG A 117 6.85 -18.88 6.03
C ARG A 117 6.14 -20.23 6.04
N LYS A 118 5.07 -20.37 6.83
CA LYS A 118 4.26 -21.60 6.87
C LYS A 118 3.67 -21.91 5.50
N HIS A 119 3.14 -20.90 4.82
CA HIS A 119 2.58 -21.06 3.47
C HIS A 119 3.65 -21.44 2.45
N GLU A 120 4.81 -20.79 2.47
CA GLU A 120 5.95 -21.10 1.58
C GLU A 120 6.45 -22.54 1.78
N LEU A 121 6.56 -23.00 3.03
CA LEU A 121 6.95 -24.38 3.35
C LEU A 121 5.92 -25.40 2.87
N GLU A 122 4.63 -25.09 2.99
CA GLU A 122 3.57 -25.98 2.50
C GLU A 122 3.57 -26.06 0.96
N LEU A 123 3.78 -24.93 0.27
CA LEU A 123 3.95 -24.92 -1.19
C LEU A 123 5.20 -25.71 -1.61
N MET A 124 6.31 -25.56 -0.90
CA MET A 124 7.53 -26.34 -1.15
C MET A 124 7.29 -27.84 -0.94
N ARG A 125 6.56 -28.22 0.12
CA ARG A 125 6.18 -29.62 0.39
C ARG A 125 5.34 -30.20 -0.75
N GLN A 126 4.33 -29.47 -1.21
CA GLN A 126 3.47 -29.88 -2.33
C GLN A 126 4.28 -30.02 -3.62
N TYR A 127 5.14 -29.04 -3.91
CA TYR A 127 6.02 -29.09 -5.08
C TYR A 127 6.97 -30.28 -5.06
N GLN A 128 7.62 -30.54 -3.92
CA GLN A 128 8.53 -31.67 -3.77
C GLN A 128 7.79 -33.00 -3.96
N SER A 129 6.61 -33.15 -3.34
CA SER A 129 5.78 -34.35 -3.50
C SER A 129 5.35 -34.56 -4.96
N MET A 130 4.97 -33.50 -5.66
CA MET A 130 4.66 -33.56 -7.10
C MET A 130 5.88 -33.95 -7.94
N GLN A 131 7.05 -33.42 -7.61
CA GLN A 131 8.29 -33.72 -8.31
C GLN A 131 8.68 -35.19 -8.13
N GLU A 132 8.66 -35.70 -6.89
CA GLU A 132 8.93 -37.11 -6.57
C GLU A 132 7.98 -38.04 -7.34
N ALA A 133 6.67 -37.76 -7.34
CA ALA A 133 5.70 -38.54 -8.09
C ALA A 133 5.94 -38.50 -9.62
N CYS A 134 6.40 -37.36 -10.16
CA CYS A 134 6.73 -37.25 -11.58
C CYS A 134 8.01 -38.00 -11.94
N GLU A 135 9.01 -38.02 -11.06
CA GLU A 135 10.23 -38.81 -11.25
C GLU A 135 9.93 -40.31 -11.23
N GLU A 136 9.11 -40.78 -10.29
CA GLU A 136 8.63 -42.17 -10.26
C GLU A 136 7.87 -42.54 -11.54
N LEU A 137 7.03 -41.65 -12.06
CA LEU A 137 6.33 -41.86 -13.33
C LEU A 137 7.29 -41.92 -14.54
N ARG A 138 8.44 -41.25 -14.46
CA ARG A 138 9.42 -41.16 -15.53
C ARG A 138 10.31 -42.40 -15.61
N THR A 139 10.67 -42.98 -14.47
CA THR A 139 11.62 -44.10 -14.39
C THR A 139 11.01 -45.41 -13.89
N GLY A 140 10.06 -45.35 -12.94
CA GLY A 140 9.52 -46.49 -12.21
C GLY A 140 8.35 -47.21 -12.88
N ALA A 141 7.63 -46.55 -13.80
CA ALA A 141 6.41 -47.12 -14.42
C ALA A 141 6.67 -48.18 -15.51
N GLY A 142 7.93 -48.41 -15.92
CA GLY A 142 8.30 -49.44 -16.91
C GLY A 142 7.80 -49.16 -18.35
N ASP A 143 7.22 -47.99 -18.60
CA ASP A 143 6.58 -47.59 -19.86
C ASP A 143 7.48 -46.71 -20.76
N GLY A 144 8.77 -46.58 -20.39
CA GLY A 144 9.73 -45.70 -21.05
C GLY A 144 9.41 -44.21 -20.91
N GLY A 145 8.67 -43.80 -19.87
CA GLY A 145 8.30 -42.40 -19.62
C GLY A 145 7.17 -41.89 -20.52
N LYS A 146 6.32 -42.79 -21.04
CA LYS A 146 5.15 -42.40 -21.86
C LYS A 146 4.13 -41.63 -21.03
N LEU A 147 3.75 -42.13 -19.86
CA LEU A 147 2.80 -41.50 -18.95
C LEU A 147 3.31 -40.14 -18.47
N PHE A 148 4.61 -40.03 -18.18
CA PHE A 148 5.25 -38.75 -17.85
C PHE A 148 5.12 -37.70 -18.97
N ARG A 149 5.34 -38.09 -20.23
CA ARG A 149 5.13 -37.16 -21.36
C ARG A 149 3.67 -36.73 -21.49
N VAL A 150 2.73 -37.65 -21.23
CA VAL A 150 1.30 -37.35 -21.28
C VAL A 150 0.88 -36.40 -20.16
N SER A 151 1.36 -36.59 -18.93
CA SER A 151 1.02 -35.73 -17.79
C SER A 151 1.57 -34.31 -17.92
N MET A 152 2.71 -34.15 -18.61
CA MET A 152 3.30 -32.83 -18.88
C MET A 152 2.59 -32.04 -19.99
N ASN A 153 1.58 -32.61 -20.65
CA ASN A 153 0.81 -31.90 -21.66
C ASN A 153 -0.04 -30.78 -21.03
N LYS A 154 0.18 -29.53 -21.47
CA LYS A 154 -0.54 -28.35 -20.98
C LYS A 154 -1.79 -27.98 -21.80
N LYS A 155 -2.37 -28.96 -22.51
CA LYS A 155 -3.54 -28.73 -23.37
C LYS A 155 -4.74 -28.31 -22.52
N GLY A 156 -5.41 -27.21 -22.88
CA GLY A 156 -6.60 -26.72 -22.18
C GLY A 156 -6.32 -25.83 -20.96
N ILE A 157 -5.13 -25.92 -20.35
CA ILE A 157 -4.81 -25.21 -19.09
C ILE A 157 -4.94 -23.69 -19.21
N PHE A 158 -4.48 -23.12 -20.33
CA PHE A 158 -4.51 -21.67 -20.56
C PHE A 158 -5.76 -21.18 -21.33
N THR A 159 -6.63 -22.10 -21.78
CA THR A 159 -7.82 -21.77 -22.59
C THR A 159 -9.11 -22.00 -21.83
N ASP A 160 -9.25 -23.15 -21.16
CA ASP A 160 -10.47 -23.59 -20.47
C ASP A 160 -10.56 -23.01 -19.04
N MET A 161 -9.42 -22.55 -18.50
CA MET A 161 -9.30 -21.99 -17.14
C MET A 161 -9.88 -22.95 -16.07
N PHE A 162 -10.21 -22.42 -14.89
CA PHE A 162 -10.87 -23.19 -13.83
C PHE A 162 -12.40 -23.09 -13.99
N PRO A 163 -13.17 -24.16 -13.70
CA PRO A 163 -14.62 -24.09 -13.67
C PRO A 163 -15.12 -23.04 -12.67
N ILE A 164 -16.02 -22.16 -13.11
CA ILE A 164 -16.53 -21.04 -12.28
C ILE A 164 -17.24 -21.51 -11.00
N GLU A 165 -17.81 -22.71 -11.02
CA GLU A 165 -18.45 -23.33 -9.85
C GLU A 165 -17.47 -23.61 -8.71
N TYR A 166 -16.20 -23.92 -9.03
CA TYR A 166 -15.15 -24.16 -8.05
C TYR A 166 -14.55 -22.87 -7.49
N ALA A 167 -14.60 -21.77 -8.25
CA ALA A 167 -13.99 -20.49 -7.89
C ALA A 167 -14.78 -19.67 -6.85
N ARG A 168 -15.73 -20.30 -6.15
CA ARG A 168 -16.52 -19.65 -5.11
C ARG A 168 -15.61 -19.26 -3.93
N MET A 169 -15.63 -17.99 -3.57
CA MET A 169 -14.88 -17.48 -2.41
C MET A 169 -15.47 -18.00 -1.10
N GLN A 170 -14.62 -18.14 -0.08
CA GLN A 170 -15.07 -18.47 1.27
C GLN A 170 -15.94 -17.33 1.83
N THR A 171 -17.07 -17.68 2.44
CA THR A 171 -18.01 -16.75 3.08
C THR A 171 -17.95 -16.87 4.61
N ASP A 172 -18.29 -15.78 5.32
CA ASP A 172 -18.28 -15.77 6.79
C ASP A 172 -19.34 -16.70 7.41
N SER A 173 -20.45 -16.95 6.69
CA SER A 173 -21.49 -17.91 7.08
C SER A 173 -21.86 -18.80 5.89
N PRO A 174 -22.21 -20.07 6.13
CA PRO A 174 -22.61 -20.96 5.05
C PRO A 174 -23.96 -20.53 4.44
N PRO A 175 -24.23 -20.87 3.17
CA PRO A 175 -25.56 -20.68 2.58
C PRO A 175 -26.59 -21.58 3.29
N SER A 176 -27.87 -21.16 3.26
CA SER A 176 -28.97 -21.92 3.88
C SER A 176 -29.06 -23.36 3.37
N ASP A 177 -28.92 -23.54 2.05
CA ASP A 177 -29.02 -24.84 1.40
C ASP A 177 -27.71 -25.66 1.50
N GLY A 178 -26.64 -25.09 2.06
CA GLY A 178 -25.35 -25.76 2.25
C GLY A 178 -24.71 -26.24 0.94
N TRP A 179 -24.72 -27.56 0.71
CA TRP A 179 -24.14 -28.22 -0.46
C TRP A 179 -25.23 -28.78 -1.38
N ASN A 180 -25.08 -28.60 -2.69
CA ASN A 180 -26.03 -29.13 -3.67
C ASN A 180 -25.74 -30.61 -3.98
N TYR A 181 -26.53 -31.51 -3.40
CA TYR A 181 -26.44 -32.96 -3.66
C TYR A 181 -27.10 -33.38 -4.98
N ASP A 182 -28.01 -32.57 -5.53
CA ASP A 182 -28.76 -32.84 -6.76
C ASP A 182 -28.07 -32.31 -8.02
N TRP A 183 -26.77 -32.01 -7.95
CA TRP A 183 -26.02 -31.48 -9.09
C TRP A 183 -26.09 -32.43 -10.29
N LYS A 184 -26.45 -31.89 -11.46
CA LYS A 184 -26.50 -32.61 -12.73
C LYS A 184 -25.67 -31.87 -13.77
N LYS A 185 -25.00 -32.63 -14.64
CA LYS A 185 -24.23 -32.07 -15.75
C LYS A 185 -25.17 -31.23 -16.65
N PRO A 186 -24.86 -29.94 -16.91
CA PRO A 186 -25.67 -29.13 -17.80
C PRO A 186 -25.68 -29.75 -19.21
N GLY A 187 -26.87 -30.07 -19.72
CA GLY A 187 -27.07 -30.63 -21.07
C GLY A 187 -27.58 -32.06 -21.15
N GLN A 188 -27.70 -32.79 -20.04
CA GLN A 188 -28.51 -34.01 -20.00
C GLN A 188 -29.90 -33.65 -19.46
N LYS A 189 -30.91 -33.62 -20.35
CA LYS A 189 -32.33 -33.63 -19.96
C LYS A 189 -32.73 -35.04 -19.58
#